data_AF-A0A3G9JWU2-F1
#
_entry.id   AF-A0A3G9JWU2-F1
#
_cell.length_a   1.000
_cell.length_b   1.000
_cell.length_c   1.000
_cell.angle_alpha   90.00
_cell.angle_beta   90.00
_cell.angle_gamma   90.00
#
_symmetry.space_group_name_H-M   'P 1'
#
loop_
_entity.id
_entity.type
_entity.pdbx_description
1 polymer ?
#
loop_
_entity_poly.entity_id
_entity_poly.type
_entity_poly.pdbx_seq_one_letter_code
_entity_poly.pdbx_strand_id
1 'polypeptide(L)'
;MLNSLNRLFSPLVSSVFTTIIISSCQGANVLTSANNSQTNQWQKVTVIEGLEHPWSMVWLPNGEILITERPGRLRVVREGKLDPKAIAGVPEVFAVGQGGLLDVAIHPQFAQNRWIYLTYAHGDQEANRTRVARAVYLKCRGEDPRT
;
A
#
# COMPACT_ATOMS: atom_id res chain seq x y z
N MET A 1 28.37 22.04 47.63
CA MET A 1 27.83 23.34 47.17
C MET A 1 26.56 23.07 46.40
N LEU A 2 25.42 23.37 47.02
CA LEU A 2 24.09 23.37 46.39
C LEU A 2 23.97 24.58 45.45
N ASN A 3 23.18 24.45 44.37
CA ASN A 3 22.32 25.54 43.90
C ASN A 3 21.22 25.01 42.97
N SER A 4 20.11 24.63 43.60
CA SER A 4 18.83 24.33 42.98
C SER A 4 18.00 25.61 42.92
N LEU A 5 17.83 26.11 41.70
CA LEU A 5 16.60 26.64 41.09
C LEU A 5 15.58 27.36 42.00
N ASN A 6 15.48 28.67 41.75
CA ASN A 6 14.31 29.52 42.01
C ASN A 6 13.00 28.89 41.50
N ARG A 7 12.00 28.74 42.38
CA ARG A 7 10.59 28.88 42.01
C ARG A 7 9.81 29.55 43.14
N LEU A 8 9.45 30.81 42.87
CA LEU A 8 8.53 31.65 43.61
C LEU A 8 7.15 30.96 43.67
N PHE A 9 6.59 30.84 44.87
CA PHE A 9 5.22 30.41 45.12
C PHE A 9 4.48 31.49 45.94
N SER A 10 3.17 31.57 45.70
CA SER A 10 2.16 32.50 46.25
C SER A 10 1.88 33.73 45.36
N PRO A 11 0.59 34.05 45.08
CA PRO A 11 -0.34 34.47 46.13
C PRO A 11 -1.71 33.77 46.17
N LEU A 12 -2.21 33.69 47.40
CA LEU A 12 -3.62 33.73 47.80
C LEU A 12 -4.52 34.55 46.86
N VAL A 13 -5.67 33.99 46.45
CA VAL A 13 -6.89 34.77 46.22
C VAL A 13 -8.11 34.02 46.78
N SER A 14 -8.69 34.67 47.77
CA SER A 14 -10.01 34.44 48.36
C SER A 14 -11.11 34.83 47.36
N SER A 15 -12.14 34.00 47.17
CA SER A 15 -13.50 34.50 46.90
C SER A 15 -14.55 33.42 46.97
N VAL A 16 -15.45 33.62 47.94
CA VAL A 16 -16.80 33.10 48.03
C VAL A 16 -17.54 33.35 46.70
N PHE A 17 -18.09 32.31 46.08
CA PHE A 17 -19.08 32.46 45.01
C PHE A 17 -20.26 31.49 45.24
N THR A 18 -21.28 32.05 45.87
CA THR A 18 -22.68 32.05 45.46
C THR A 18 -23.23 30.77 44.82
N THR A 19 -24.11 30.10 45.58
CA THR A 19 -25.12 29.15 45.12
C THR A 19 -25.92 29.72 43.94
N ILE A 20 -25.67 29.24 42.72
CA ILE A 20 -26.52 29.48 41.56
C ILE A 20 -27.57 28.37 41.53
N ILE A 21 -28.83 28.75 41.76
CA ILE A 21 -30.01 27.91 41.52
C ILE A 21 -30.12 27.72 40.00
N ILE A 22 -29.81 26.52 39.50
CA ILE A 22 -30.09 26.17 38.11
C ILE A 22 -31.41 25.39 38.08
N SER A 23 -32.41 26.09 37.53
CA SER A 23 -33.73 25.62 37.15
C SER A 23 -33.69 24.25 36.46
N SER A 24 -34.59 23.36 36.87
CA SER A 24 -34.82 22.05 36.28
C SER A 24 -35.23 22.18 34.81
N CYS A 25 -34.30 21.89 33.90
CA CYS A 25 -34.67 21.57 32.53
C CYS A 25 -35.44 20.24 32.55
N GLN A 26 -36.75 20.30 32.31
CA GLN A 26 -37.55 19.11 32.04
C GLN A 26 -36.91 18.31 30.91
N GLY A 27 -36.85 16.99 31.09
CA GLY A 27 -36.22 16.06 30.16
C GLY A 27 -36.78 16.23 28.75
N ALA A 28 -35.96 16.81 27.88
CA ALA A 28 -36.14 16.63 26.45
C ALA A 28 -35.86 15.15 26.18
N ASN A 29 -36.88 14.40 25.75
CA ASN A 29 -36.67 13.13 25.08
C ASN A 29 -35.88 13.45 23.82
N VAL A 30 -34.55 13.34 23.91
CA VAL A 30 -33.71 13.21 22.73
C VAL A 30 -34.15 11.89 22.12
N LEU A 31 -35.01 11.97 21.10
CA LEU A 31 -35.08 10.92 20.10
C LEU A 31 -33.68 10.88 19.52
N THR A 32 -32.83 10.05 20.11
CA THR A 32 -31.59 9.63 19.48
C THR A 32 -32.08 8.92 18.23
N SER A 33 -32.19 9.67 17.13
CA SER A 33 -32.15 9.05 15.82
C SER A 33 -30.86 8.28 15.85
N ALA A 34 -30.97 6.96 16.03
CA ALA A 34 -29.83 6.08 15.92
C ALA A 34 -29.19 6.48 14.61
N ASN A 35 -27.95 6.99 14.69
CA ASN A 35 -27.12 7.15 13.53
C ASN A 35 -27.08 5.77 12.90
N ASN A 36 -27.91 5.57 11.88
CA ASN A 36 -27.75 4.51 10.91
C ASN A 36 -26.46 4.88 10.20
N SER A 37 -25.34 4.63 10.85
CA SER A 37 -24.07 4.43 10.21
C SER A 37 -24.34 3.28 9.26
N GLN A 38 -24.74 3.61 8.04
CA GLN A 38 -24.72 2.66 6.93
C GLN A 38 -23.27 2.22 6.85
N THR A 39 -22.97 1.10 7.49
CA THR A 39 -21.71 0.42 7.33
C THR A 39 -21.69 0.05 5.85
N ASN A 40 -20.92 0.80 5.08
CA ASN A 40 -20.72 0.53 3.66
C ASN A 40 -20.44 -0.97 3.51
N GLN A 41 -21.35 -1.68 2.84
CA GLN A 41 -21.34 -3.14 2.72
C GLN A 41 -20.29 -3.54 1.68
N TRP A 42 -19.01 -3.45 2.05
CA TRP A 42 -17.92 -3.92 1.20
C TRP A 42 -17.84 -5.44 1.25
N GLN A 43 -17.87 -6.08 0.09
CA GLN A 43 -17.61 -7.52 -0.02
C GLN A 43 -16.17 -7.74 -0.46
N LYS A 44 -15.42 -8.52 0.34
CA LYS A 44 -14.12 -9.03 -0.06
C LYS A 44 -14.32 -10.17 -1.06
N VAL A 45 -13.71 -10.06 -2.24
CA VAL A 45 -13.68 -11.12 -3.25
C VAL A 45 -12.22 -11.41 -3.59
N THR A 46 -11.83 -12.68 -3.49
CA THR A 46 -10.52 -13.13 -3.94
C THR A 46 -10.51 -13.16 -5.47
N VAL A 47 -9.64 -12.37 -6.08
CA VAL A 47 -9.49 -12.32 -7.56
C VAL A 47 -8.46 -13.32 -8.04
N ILE A 48 -7.34 -13.46 -7.33
CA ILE A 48 -6.21 -14.33 -7.65
C ILE A 48 -5.58 -14.87 -6.36
N GLU A 49 -5.13 -16.13 -6.40
CA GLU A 49 -4.38 -16.80 -5.34
C GLU A 49 -3.01 -17.28 -5.85
N GLY A 50 -2.18 -17.84 -4.98
CA GLY A 50 -0.88 -18.41 -5.36
C GLY A 50 0.24 -17.38 -5.62
N LEU A 51 0.06 -16.16 -5.11
CA LEU A 51 1.08 -15.11 -5.12
C LEU A 51 1.95 -15.19 -3.86
N GLU A 52 3.22 -14.83 -4.00
CA GLU A 52 4.19 -14.79 -2.91
C GLU A 52 4.65 -13.35 -2.66
N HIS A 53 4.17 -12.76 -1.56
CA HIS A 53 4.47 -11.36 -1.20
C HIS A 53 4.28 -10.38 -2.38
N PRO A 54 3.06 -10.27 -2.95
CA PRO A 54 2.80 -9.32 -4.02
C PRO A 54 3.04 -7.88 -3.54
N TRP A 55 3.66 -7.06 -4.38
CA TRP A 55 4.05 -5.68 -4.04
C TRP A 55 3.25 -4.63 -4.81
N SER A 56 3.23 -4.72 -6.14
CA SER A 56 2.51 -3.79 -7.02
C SER A 56 1.80 -4.55 -8.15
N MET A 57 0.79 -3.92 -8.75
CA MET A 57 0.09 -4.44 -9.91
C MET A 57 -0.30 -3.34 -10.89
N VAL A 58 -0.32 -3.69 -12.18
CA VAL A 58 -0.81 -2.79 -13.24
C VAL A 58 -1.61 -3.58 -14.28
N TRP A 59 -2.75 -3.01 -14.68
CA TRP A 59 -3.55 -3.51 -15.79
C TRP A 59 -2.93 -3.11 -17.12
N LEU A 60 -2.81 -4.07 -18.02
CA LEU A 60 -2.42 -3.83 -19.40
C LEU A 60 -3.67 -3.54 -20.26
N PRO A 61 -3.54 -2.80 -21.37
CA PRO A 61 -4.68 -2.48 -22.25
C PRO A 61 -5.40 -3.70 -22.85
N ASN A 62 -4.75 -4.86 -22.87
CA ASN A 62 -5.34 -6.12 -23.34
C ASN A 62 -6.07 -6.91 -22.23
N GLY A 63 -6.19 -6.36 -21.02
CA GLY A 63 -6.85 -6.99 -19.87
C GLY A 63 -5.96 -7.93 -19.06
N GLU A 64 -4.69 -8.14 -19.45
CA GLU A 64 -3.72 -8.84 -18.61
C GLU A 64 -3.34 -7.98 -17.39
N ILE A 65 -2.97 -8.62 -16.28
CA ILE A 65 -2.44 -7.93 -15.09
C ILE A 65 -0.99 -8.32 -14.92
N LEU A 66 -0.09 -7.34 -14.80
CA LEU A 66 1.26 -7.60 -14.29
C LEU A 66 1.27 -7.40 -12.79
N ILE A 67 1.91 -8.33 -12.07
CA ILE A 67 2.04 -8.28 -10.61
C ILE A 67 3.50 -8.51 -10.24
N THR A 68 4.09 -7.63 -9.45
CA THR A 68 5.43 -7.84 -8.90
C THR A 68 5.34 -8.61 -7.59
N GLU A 69 6.25 -9.54 -7.39
CA GLU A 69 6.42 -10.29 -6.14
C GLU A 69 7.79 -9.96 -5.55
N ARG A 70 7.80 -9.58 -4.26
CA ARG A 70 9.00 -9.10 -3.56
C ARG A 70 10.23 -10.00 -3.73
N PRO A 71 10.14 -11.35 -3.75
CA PRO A 71 11.30 -12.22 -3.98
C PRO A 71 12.00 -12.07 -5.33
N GLY A 72 11.48 -11.25 -6.27
CA GLY A 72 12.12 -10.98 -7.55
C GLY A 72 11.37 -11.49 -8.78
N ARG A 73 10.09 -11.82 -8.66
CA ARG A 73 9.31 -12.40 -9.76
C ARG A 73 8.31 -11.40 -10.30
N LEU A 74 8.25 -11.26 -11.62
CA LEU A 74 7.15 -10.58 -12.30
C LEU A 74 6.15 -11.64 -12.77
N ARG A 75 4.92 -11.57 -12.28
CA ARG A 75 3.83 -12.47 -12.60
C ARG A 75 2.87 -11.81 -13.57
N VAL A 76 2.11 -12.65 -14.26
CA VAL A 76 1.05 -12.20 -15.17
C VAL A 76 -0.22 -13.00 -14.94
N VAL A 77 -1.33 -12.29 -14.92
CA VAL A 77 -2.67 -12.87 -14.89
C VAL A 77 -3.28 -12.72 -16.26
N ARG A 78 -3.81 -13.81 -16.81
CA ARG A 78 -4.52 -13.85 -18.09
C ARG A 78 -5.84 -14.53 -17.88
N GLU A 79 -6.92 -13.92 -18.38
CA GLU A 79 -8.27 -14.51 -18.30
C GLU A 79 -8.66 -14.92 -16.87
N GLY A 80 -8.29 -14.10 -15.88
CA GLY A 80 -8.54 -14.36 -14.46
C GLY A 80 -7.70 -15.48 -13.83
N LYS A 81 -6.66 -15.98 -14.52
CA LYS A 81 -5.77 -17.03 -14.02
C LYS A 81 -4.33 -16.56 -13.96
N LEU A 82 -3.65 -16.89 -12.86
CA LEU A 82 -2.24 -16.64 -12.69
C LEU A 82 -1.44 -17.60 -13.59
N ASP A 83 -0.52 -17.06 -14.40
CA ASP A 83 0.39 -17.89 -15.19
C ASP A 83 1.30 -18.69 -14.25
N PRO A 84 1.43 -20.02 -14.46
CA PRO A 84 2.31 -20.86 -13.66
C PRO A 84 3.79 -20.43 -13.76
N LYS A 85 4.20 -19.82 -14.88
CA LYS A 85 5.57 -19.34 -15.09
C LYS A 85 5.64 -17.84 -14.84
N ALA A 86 6.64 -17.42 -14.07
CA ALA A 86 7.00 -16.01 -13.97
C ALA A 86 7.57 -15.51 -15.30
N ILE A 87 7.39 -14.22 -15.57
CA ILE A 87 8.01 -13.54 -16.72
C ILE A 87 9.53 -13.49 -16.49
N ALA A 88 10.28 -13.91 -17.50
CA ALA A 88 11.74 -13.89 -17.49
C ALA A 88 12.30 -12.49 -17.78
N GLY A 89 13.61 -12.30 -17.55
CA GLY A 89 14.32 -11.05 -17.87
C GLY A 89 14.14 -9.93 -16.84
N VAL A 90 13.55 -10.23 -15.68
CA VAL A 90 13.55 -9.33 -14.53
C VAL A 90 14.99 -9.19 -14.00
N PRO A 91 15.45 -7.99 -13.63
CA PRO A 91 16.77 -7.80 -13.02
C PRO A 91 16.93 -8.64 -11.75
N GLU A 92 18.16 -9.04 -11.45
CA GLU A 92 18.48 -9.58 -10.13
C GLU A 92 18.18 -8.54 -9.04
N VAL A 93 17.49 -8.98 -7.99
CA VAL A 93 17.04 -8.12 -6.89
C VAL A 93 17.66 -8.56 -5.56
N PHE A 94 17.91 -7.60 -4.69
CA PHE A 94 18.27 -7.85 -3.30
C PHE A 94 17.00 -8.01 -2.45
N ALA A 95 16.54 -9.24 -2.26
CA ALA A 95 15.27 -9.56 -1.59
C ALA A 95 15.44 -9.85 -0.09
N VAL A 96 15.84 -8.85 0.71
CA VAL A 96 15.98 -8.97 2.18
C VAL A 96 15.22 -7.85 2.89
N GLY A 97 14.50 -8.19 3.97
CA GLY A 97 13.71 -7.23 4.73
C GLY A 97 12.62 -6.58 3.87
N GLN A 98 12.73 -5.27 3.63
CA GLN A 98 11.84 -4.51 2.74
C GLN A 98 12.33 -4.49 1.27
N GLY A 99 13.53 -4.98 1.01
CA GLY A 99 14.09 -5.08 -0.34
C GLY A 99 13.44 -6.19 -1.16
N GLY A 100 13.51 -6.03 -2.48
CA GLY A 100 12.95 -6.95 -3.46
C GLY A 100 12.66 -6.30 -4.80
N LEU A 101 11.82 -6.96 -5.60
CA LEU A 101 11.12 -6.33 -6.73
C LEU A 101 9.93 -5.54 -6.19
N LEU A 102 9.83 -4.28 -6.58
CA LEU A 102 8.91 -3.31 -5.98
C LEU A 102 7.84 -2.90 -7.00
N ASP A 103 7.82 -1.66 -7.45
CA ASP A 103 6.74 -1.12 -8.27
C ASP A 103 6.82 -1.53 -9.75
N VAL A 104 5.67 -1.57 -10.42
CA VAL A 104 5.56 -1.75 -11.87
C VAL A 104 4.65 -0.68 -12.46
N ALA A 105 5.11 -0.02 -13.51
CA ALA A 105 4.32 0.92 -14.28
C ALA A 105 4.45 0.66 -15.78
N ILE A 106 3.42 0.98 -16.55
CA ILE A 106 3.47 0.95 -18.01
C ILE A 106 3.61 2.36 -18.58
N HIS A 107 4.28 2.48 -19.72
CA HIS A 107 4.38 3.74 -20.44
C HIS A 107 2.98 4.21 -20.93
N PRO A 108 2.69 5.52 -21.00
CA PRO A 108 1.38 6.00 -21.48
C PRO A 108 1.02 5.50 -22.89
N GLN A 109 2.04 5.35 -23.76
CA GLN A 109 1.93 4.77 -25.11
C GLN A 109 2.22 3.26 -25.15
N PHE A 110 1.89 2.50 -24.09
CA PHE A 110 2.19 1.07 -23.97
C PHE A 110 1.70 0.25 -25.17
N ALA A 111 0.52 0.57 -25.73
CA ALA A 111 -0.04 -0.13 -26.89
C ALA A 111 0.90 -0.07 -28.13
N GLN A 112 1.78 0.92 -28.20
CA GLN A 112 2.71 1.14 -29.32
C GLN A 112 4.11 0.62 -29.01
N ASN A 113 4.64 0.93 -27.82
CA ASN A 113 6.05 0.64 -27.47
C ASN A 113 6.26 -0.54 -26.51
N ARG A 114 5.19 -0.98 -25.84
CA ARG A 114 5.20 -2.03 -24.81
C ARG A 114 6.20 -1.80 -23.68
N TRP A 115 6.51 -0.55 -23.36
CA TRP A 115 7.47 -0.25 -22.29
C TRP A 115 6.88 -0.40 -20.90
N ILE A 116 7.61 -1.12 -20.05
CA ILE A 116 7.35 -1.20 -18.62
C ILE A 116 8.54 -0.64 -17.84
N TYR A 117 8.24 -0.18 -16.64
CA TYR A 117 9.20 0.32 -15.68
C TYR A 117 9.06 -0.49 -14.40
N LEU A 118 10.19 -0.92 -13.85
CA LEU A 118 10.27 -1.69 -12.62
C LEU A 118 11.16 -0.95 -11.63
N THR A 119 10.73 -0.83 -10.39
CA THR A 119 11.63 -0.44 -9.30
C THR A 119 12.03 -1.66 -8.50
N TYR A 120 13.27 -1.69 -8.02
CA TYR A 120 13.81 -2.83 -7.29
C TYR A 120 14.98 -2.43 -6.39
N ALA A 121 15.21 -3.19 -5.32
CA ALA A 121 16.41 -3.08 -4.50
C ALA A 121 17.57 -3.78 -5.20
N HIS A 122 18.70 -3.08 -5.35
CA HIS A 122 19.91 -3.59 -6.00
C HIS A 122 21.15 -3.39 -5.14
N GLY A 123 21.99 -4.42 -5.09
CA GLY A 123 23.20 -4.49 -4.26
C GLY A 123 23.09 -5.65 -3.28
N ASP A 124 23.54 -5.42 -2.07
CA ASP A 124 23.62 -6.43 -1.01
C ASP A 124 23.21 -5.85 0.36
N GLN A 125 23.48 -6.60 1.42
CA GLN A 125 23.11 -6.23 2.79
C GLN A 125 23.86 -5.00 3.31
N GLU A 126 25.10 -4.78 2.87
CA GLU A 126 25.94 -3.68 3.35
C GLU A 126 25.67 -2.40 2.55
N ALA A 127 25.38 -2.54 1.26
CA ALA A 127 25.10 -1.43 0.37
C ALA A 127 24.03 -1.81 -0.66
N ASN A 128 22.76 -1.57 -0.36
CA ASN A 128 21.67 -1.61 -1.34
C ASN A 128 21.13 -0.21 -1.65
N ARG A 129 20.46 -0.09 -2.79
CA ARG A 129 19.71 1.10 -3.19
C ARG A 129 18.53 0.75 -4.08
N THR A 130 17.53 1.62 -4.11
CA THR A 130 16.45 1.51 -5.10
C THR A 130 16.95 1.93 -6.47
N ARG A 131 16.67 1.11 -7.49
CA ARG A 131 16.91 1.42 -8.90
C ARG A 131 15.61 1.34 -9.68
N VAL A 132 15.60 1.98 -10.84
CA VAL A 132 14.56 1.85 -11.85
C VAL A 132 15.15 1.21 -13.11
N ALA A 133 14.45 0.22 -13.67
CA ALA A 133 14.74 -0.39 -14.95
C ALA A 133 13.60 -0.12 -15.92
N ARG A 134 13.92 -0.01 -17.21
CA ARG A 134 12.94 0.00 -18.32
C ARG A 134 13.14 -1.27 -19.13
N ALA A 135 12.05 -1.94 -19.47
CA ALA A 135 12.05 -3.11 -20.33
C ALA A 135 10.93 -3.02 -21.38
N VAL A 136 11.04 -3.83 -22.44
CA VAL A 136 9.95 -4.06 -23.39
C VAL A 136 9.22 -5.32 -22.96
N TYR A 137 7.93 -5.22 -22.66
CA TYR A 137 7.09 -6.38 -22.38
C TYR A 137 6.83 -7.15 -23.67
N LEU A 138 7.27 -8.41 -23.69
CA LEU A 138 7.06 -9.32 -24.80
C LEU A 138 6.24 -10.51 -24.30
N LYS A 139 5.19 -10.85 -25.06
CA LYS A 139 4.45 -12.09 -24.83
C LYS A 139 5.25 -13.22 -25.46
N CYS A 140 5.63 -14.24 -24.68
CA CYS A 140 6.14 -15.47 -25.24
C CYS A 140 5.06 -16.05 -26.17
N ARG A 141 5.35 -16.11 -27.47
CA ARG A 141 4.53 -16.86 -28.41
C ARG A 141 4.76 -18.32 -28.05
N GLY A 142 3.70 -19.04 -27.68
CA GLY A 142 3.80 -20.47 -27.38
C GLY A 142 4.54 -21.19 -28.51
N GLU A 143 5.25 -22.27 -28.14
CA GLU A 143 5.97 -23.16 -29.06
C GLU A 143 5.23 -23.30 -30.39
N ASP A 144 5.95 -23.07 -31.49
CA ASP A 144 5.49 -23.49 -32.80
C ASP A 144 5.38 -25.02 -32.75
N PRO A 145 4.22 -25.64 -33.01
CA PRO A 145 4.08 -27.10 -33.04
C PRO A 145 4.85 -27.78 -34.20
N ARG A 146 5.83 -27.09 -34.83
CA ARG A 146 6.61 -27.56 -35.99
C ARG A 146 8.12 -27.69 -35.71
N THR A 147 8.56 -27.62 -34.46
CA THR A 147 9.93 -27.99 -34.08
C THR A 147 9.93 -29.09 -33.05
#